data_AF-A0AAE5HTX7-F1
#
_entry.id   AF-A0AAE5HTX7-F1
#
_cell.length_a   1.000
_cell.length_b   1.000
_cell.length_c   1.000
_cell.angle_alpha   90.00
_cell.angle_beta   90.00
_cell.angle_gamma   90.00
#
_symmetry.space_group_name_H-M   'P 1'
#
loop_
_entity.id
_entity.type
_entity.pdbx_description
1 polymer ?
#
loop_
_entity_poly.entity_id
_entity_poly.type
_entity_poly.pdbx_seq_one_letter_code
_entity_poly.pdbx_strand_id
1 'polypeptide(L)'
;MSKAKRIIEDVKREKERRDKLFQGILFEKRGKEIVMFFEYEEVVDNVSDNHHFIRHNHDPEWVDKSMLPELKEGLERLNVTYHCRKDIFI
;
A
#
# COMPACT_ATOMS: atom_id res chain seq x y z
N MET A 1 -0.48 2.00 -20.28
CA MET A 1 -0.88 2.68 -19.02
C MET A 1 0.37 2.95 -18.20
N SER A 2 0.48 4.09 -17.51
CA SER A 2 1.63 4.35 -16.62
C SER A 2 1.60 3.41 -15.42
N LYS A 3 2.76 3.06 -14.88
CA LYS A 3 2.87 2.22 -13.68
C LYS A 3 2.11 2.82 -12.50
N ALA A 4 2.19 4.14 -12.33
CA ALA A 4 1.43 4.88 -11.31
C ALA A 4 -0.08 4.68 -11.43
N LYS A 5 -0.66 4.76 -12.64
CA LYS A 5 -2.09 4.51 -12.85
C LYS A 5 -2.50 3.07 -12.52
N ARG A 6 -1.67 2.08 -12.86
CA ARG A 6 -1.91 0.68 -12.48
C ARG A 6 -1.99 0.53 -10.96
N ILE A 7 -1.03 1.11 -10.25
CA ILE A 7 -0.97 1.09 -8.79
C ILE A 7 -2.23 1.72 -8.18
N ILE A 8 -2.69 2.88 -8.69
CA ILE A 8 -3.91 3.52 -8.18
C ILE A 8 -5.16 2.67 -8.40
N GLU A 9 -5.27 1.97 -9.53
CA GLU A 9 -6.36 1.00 -9.76
C GLU A 9 -6.28 -0.18 -8.79
N ASP A 10 -5.08 -0.67 -8.48
CA ASP A 10 -4.89 -1.73 -7.49
C ASP A 10 -5.29 -1.26 -6.08
N VAL A 11 -4.93 -0.02 -5.69
CA VAL A 11 -5.39 0.60 -4.43
C VAL A 11 -6.90 0.71 -4.36
N LYS A 12 -7.53 1.12 -5.46
CA LYS A 12 -8.99 1.18 -5.52
C LYS A 12 -9.63 -0.19 -5.30
N ARG A 13 -9.09 -1.23 -5.95
CA ARG A 13 -9.57 -2.62 -5.76
C ARG A 13 -9.38 -3.08 -4.32
N GLU A 14 -8.22 -2.82 -3.72
CA GLU A 14 -7.96 -3.21 -2.33
C GLU A 14 -8.85 -2.45 -1.33
N LYS A 15 -9.26 -1.21 -1.62
CA LYS A 15 -10.24 -0.48 -0.81
C LYS A 15 -11.66 -1.04 -0.89
N GLU A 16 -12.03 -1.64 -2.03
CA GLU A 16 -13.35 -2.25 -2.24
C GLU A 16 -13.46 -3.67 -1.64
N ARG A 17 -12.32 -4.26 -1.25
CA ARG A 17 -12.28 -5.57 -0.60
C ARG A 17 -12.91 -5.50 0.79
N ARG A 18 -13.61 -6.59 1.14
CA ARG A 18 -14.27 -6.77 2.44
C ARG A 18 -13.64 -7.89 3.27
N ASP A 19 -12.76 -8.68 2.65
CA ASP A 19 -12.01 -9.77 3.28
C ASP A 19 -10.76 -9.28 4.03
N LYS A 20 -10.35 -8.01 3.80
CA LYS A 20 -9.27 -7.34 4.52
C LYS A 20 -9.68 -5.91 4.85
N LEU A 21 -9.25 -5.42 6.01
CA LEU A 21 -9.38 -4.01 6.36
C LEU A 21 -8.16 -3.26 5.85
N PHE A 22 -8.26 -2.72 4.64
CA PHE A 22 -7.23 -1.84 4.07
C PHE A 22 -7.17 -0.53 4.87
N GLN A 23 -6.00 -0.24 5.45
CA GLN A 23 -5.78 0.92 6.33
C GLN A 23 -5.05 2.06 5.63
N GLY A 24 -4.19 1.77 4.65
CA GLY A 24 -3.44 2.81 3.96
C GLY A 24 -2.25 2.30 3.17
N ILE A 25 -1.36 3.22 2.79
CA ILE A 25 -0.14 2.92 2.04
C ILE A 25 1.09 3.39 2.82
N LEU A 26 2.08 2.51 2.97
CA LEU A 26 3.39 2.87 3.50
C LEU A 26 4.40 3.02 2.36
N PHE A 27 5.01 4.20 2.27
CA PHE A 27 6.16 4.47 1.42
C PHE A 27 7.45 4.43 2.23
N GLU A 28 8.29 3.43 2.00
CA GLU A 28 9.65 3.35 2.53
C GLU A 28 10.65 3.92 1.53
N LYS A 29 11.35 4.99 1.91
CA LYS A 29 12.39 5.58 1.06
C LYS A 29 13.75 4.95 1.36
N ARG A 30 14.28 4.17 0.40
CA ARG A 30 15.60 3.53 0.45
C ARG A 30 16.55 4.24 -0.52
N GLY A 31 17.27 5.24 -0.04
CA GLY A 31 18.17 6.04 -0.86
C GLY A 31 17.43 6.82 -1.96
N LYS A 32 17.58 6.38 -3.23
CA LYS A 32 16.89 6.97 -4.40
C LYS A 32 15.57 6.26 -4.74
N GLU A 33 15.36 5.06 -4.23
CA GLU A 33 14.21 4.22 -4.51
C GLU A 33 13.17 4.36 -3.42
N ILE A 34 11.91 4.10 -3.77
CA ILE A 34 10.80 4.09 -2.83
C ILE A 34 10.10 2.77 -2.98
N VAL A 35 9.90 2.09 -1.86
CA VAL A 35 9.17 0.83 -1.80
C VAL A 35 7.80 1.15 -1.22
N MET A 36 6.74 0.74 -1.92
CA MET A 36 5.37 0.90 -1.50
C MET A 36 4.86 -0.41 -0.90
N PHE A 37 4.18 -0.30 0.24
CA PHE A 37 3.49 -1.39 0.92
C PHE A 37 2.03 -1.01 1.14
N PHE A 38 1.11 -1.95 1.00
CA PHE A 38 -0.26 -1.82 1.45
C PHE A 38 -0.34 -2.17 2.94
N GLU A 39 -0.84 -1.23 3.73
CA GLU A 39 -1.09 -1.43 5.15
C GLU A 39 -2.51 -1.97 5.33
N TYR A 40 -2.61 -3.10 6.03
CA TYR A 40 -3.86 -3.72 6.40
C TYR A 40 -3.90 -3.88 7.91
N GLU A 41 -5.08 -3.75 8.49
CA GLU A 41 -5.32 -4.20 9.86
C GLU A 41 -5.44 -5.73 9.81
N GLU A 42 -4.56 -6.42 10.54
CA GLU A 42 -4.67 -7.86 10.73
C GLU A 42 -5.92 -8.15 11.57
N VAL A 43 -7.04 -8.41 10.90
CA VAL A 43 -8.21 -8.98 11.56
C VAL A 43 -7.87 -10.44 11.81
N VAL A 44 -7.39 -10.74 13.02
CA VAL A 44 -7.28 -12.13 13.47
C VAL A 44 -8.69 -12.69 13.48
N ASP A 45 -9.01 -13.52 12.50
CA ASP A 45 -10.28 -14.23 12.45
C ASP A 45 -10.30 -15.26 13.58
N ASN A 46 -10.69 -14.83 14.78
CA ASN A 46 -10.81 -15.70 15.95
C ASN A 46 -11.94 -16.75 15.80
N VAL A 47 -12.63 -16.79 14.66
CA VAL A 47 -13.75 -17.72 14.38
C VAL A 47 -13.28 -18.95 13.62
N SER A 48 -12.21 -18.85 12.83
CA SER A 48 -11.62 -20.00 12.15
C SER A 48 -10.17 -20.15 12.62
N ASP A 49 -9.82 -21.33 13.13
CA ASP A 49 -8.47 -21.75 13.59
C ASP A 49 -7.42 -21.75 12.44
N ASN A 50 -7.71 -21.03 11.35
CA ASN A 50 -6.96 -20.95 10.13
C ASN A 50 -5.97 -19.79 10.24
N HIS A 51 -4.82 -20.06 10.88
CA HIS A 51 -3.65 -19.17 10.99
C HIS A 51 -2.99 -18.81 9.63
N HIS A 52 -3.71 -18.93 8.52
CA HIS A 52 -3.19 -18.59 7.20
C HIS A 52 -3.28 -17.08 6.99
N PHE A 53 -2.14 -16.40 7.11
CA PHE A 53 -1.93 -15.03 6.64
C PHE A 53 -2.60 -14.84 5.27
N ILE A 54 -3.58 -13.94 5.18
CA ILE A 54 -4.26 -13.68 3.91
C ILE A 54 -3.23 -13.07 2.97
N ARG A 55 -2.82 -13.83 1.95
CA ARG A 55 -1.76 -13.44 0.99
C ARG A 55 -1.96 -11.99 0.51
N HIS A 56 -0.95 -11.14 0.74
CA HIS A 56 -0.87 -9.83 0.11
C HIS A 56 -0.47 -10.07 -1.34
N ASN A 57 -1.41 -9.88 -2.28
CA ASN A 57 -1.19 -10.33 -3.66
C ASN A 57 -0.12 -9.52 -4.41
N HIS A 58 0.26 -8.33 -3.92
CA HIS A 58 1.03 -7.38 -4.71
C HIS A 58 2.10 -6.58 -3.96
N ASP A 59 2.43 -6.95 -2.72
CA ASP A 59 3.48 -6.26 -1.96
C ASP A 59 4.83 -6.99 -1.97
N PRO A 60 5.96 -6.25 -2.06
CA PRO A 60 6.09 -4.79 -2.24
C PRO A 60 6.14 -4.31 -3.71
N GLU A 61 5.71 -3.06 -3.96
CA GLU A 61 5.85 -2.39 -5.27
C GLU A 61 6.98 -1.33 -5.27
N TRP A 62 7.88 -1.42 -6.25
CA TRP A 62 8.97 -0.45 -6.42
C TRP A 62 8.49 0.80 -7.17
N VAL A 63 8.66 1.96 -6.56
CA VAL A 63 8.18 3.26 -7.05
C VAL A 63 9.35 4.21 -7.26
N ASP A 64 9.44 4.76 -8.48
CA ASP A 64 10.34 5.86 -8.77
C ASP A 64 9.89 7.16 -8.10
N LYS A 65 10.86 7.95 -7.65
CA LYS A 65 10.61 9.27 -7.05
C LYS A 65 9.82 10.21 -7.98
N SER A 66 9.96 10.07 -9.29
CA SER A 66 9.20 10.86 -10.27
C SER A 66 7.70 10.53 -10.28
N MET A 67 7.31 9.33 -9.85
CA MET A 67 5.91 8.89 -9.79
C MET A 67 5.21 9.25 -8.48
N LEU A 68 5.96 9.60 -7.43
CA LEU A 68 5.41 9.96 -6.12
C LEU A 68 4.32 11.03 -6.17
N PRO A 69 4.49 12.15 -6.92
CA PRO A 69 3.46 13.19 -6.97
C PRO A 69 2.14 12.67 -7.54
N GLU A 70 2.19 11.91 -8.64
CA GLU A 70 1.01 11.30 -9.27
C GLU A 70 0.34 10.28 -8.33
N LEU A 71 1.13 9.47 -7.62
CA LEU A 71 0.61 8.50 -6.66
C LEU A 71 -0.05 9.18 -5.47
N LYS A 72 0.59 10.19 -4.86
CA LYS A 72 0.02 10.93 -3.73
C LYS A 72 -1.29 11.61 -4.10
N GLU A 73 -1.34 12.26 -5.25
CA GLU A 73 -2.56 12.88 -5.75
C GLU A 73 -3.67 11.83 -5.97
N GLY A 74 -3.33 10.66 -6.53
CA GLY A 74 -4.26 9.55 -6.67
C GLY A 74 -4.81 9.03 -5.34
N LEU A 75 -3.93 8.86 -4.34
CA LEU A 75 -4.31 8.41 -3.00
C LEU A 75 -5.19 9.44 -2.28
N GLU A 76 -4.87 10.73 -2.38
CA GLU A 76 -5.66 11.82 -1.82
C GLU A 76 -7.07 11.88 -2.43
N ARG A 77 -7.18 11.74 -3.76
CA ARG A 77 -8.48 11.65 -4.46
C ARG A 77 -9.29 10.43 -4.04
N LEU A 78 -8.61 9.31 -3.75
CA LEU A 78 -9.25 8.10 -3.23
C LEU A 78 -9.54 8.18 -1.72
N ASN A 79 -9.17 9.27 -1.05
CA ASN A 79 -9.25 9.41 0.41
C ASN A 79 -8.58 8.22 1.12
N VAL A 80 -7.37 7.88 0.69
CA VAL A 80 -6.51 6.83 1.25
C VAL A 80 -5.37 7.50 2.00
N THR A 81 -5.22 7.14 3.26
CA THR A 81 -4.12 7.57 4.13
C THR A 81 -2.81 6.95 3.65
N TYR A 82 -1.72 7.72 3.75
CA TYR A 82 -0.40 7.22 3.44
C TYR A 82 0.65 7.72 4.43
N HIS A 83 1.60 6.84 4.76
CA HIS A 83 2.75 7.15 5.60
C HIS A 83 4.04 7.12 4.79
N CYS A 84 4.99 7.99 5.12
CA CYS A 84 6.31 8.01 4.48
C CYS A 84 7.37 7.75 5.54
N ARG A 85 7.93 6.54 5.57
CA ARG A 85 9.07 6.20 6.40
C ARG A 85 10.35 6.58 5.66
N LYS A 86 11.10 7.51 6.24
CA LYS A 86 12.49 7.78 5.84
C LYS A 86 13.37 6.96 6.78
N ASP A 87 14.26 6.13 6.25
CA ASP A 87 15.34 5.57 7.06
C ASP A 87 16.23 6.72 7.52
N ILE A 88 15.95 7.23 8.71
CA ILE A 88 16.88 8.07 9.46
C ILE A 88 17.65 7.08 10.33
N PHE A 89 18.81 6.64 9.85
CA PHE A 89 19.83 6.09 10.74
C PHE A 89 20.34 7.27 11.58
N ILE A 90 19.91 7.34 12.84
CA ILE A 90 20.51 8.21 13.86
C ILE A 90 21.52 7.37 14.64
#